data_AF-A0A942DQM2-F1
#
_entry.id   AF-A0A942DQM2-F1
#
_cell.length_a   1.000
_cell.length_b   1.000
_cell.length_c   1.000
_cell.angle_alpha   90.00
_cell.angle_beta   90.00
_cell.angle_gamma   90.00
#
_symmetry.space_group_name_H-M   'P 1'
#
loop_
_entity.id
_entity.type
_entity.pdbx_description
1 polymer ?
#
loop_
_entity_poly.entity_id
_entity_poly.type
_entity_poly.pdbx_seq_one_letter_code
_entity_poly.pdbx_strand_id
1 'polypeptide(L)'
;MKQVLCIAVFGLLFSGCGMIDMPSKMDKTNENMEKMIDNMNHTNDGIDQQKQLIPFENLLKPENTANLFPIPTRMMPYGKKLAEAIPSQDFVELAYLWLKEIDEVLPAHKVDASGNEIPYTQDEILDINHDKTAVLMALQVVAGFLPQKAIQEMIESQVYNSGRYENTVYSILMLRVQFTRDVLLDASLLSKPLDNSGKVAQAVEYNKNIDFIAKLPFAGKIALKTTGFIPTEDSPVEQLDTGVALKNWQRIQRSAERDCDVTTRGVEPKTGDAAKDQQLHQAEVNQYNQALSDIHTFINSWSH
;
A
#
# COMPACT_ATOMS: atom_id res chain seq x y z
N MET A 1 -8.71 -63.64 29.49
CA MET A 1 -7.32 -63.37 29.95
C MET A 1 -6.48 -63.18 28.69
N LYS A 2 -5.86 -61.99 28.51
CA LYS A 2 -4.99 -61.57 27.38
C LYS A 2 -5.72 -61.41 26.03
N GLN A 3 -5.49 -60.44 25.14
CA GLN A 3 -4.59 -59.29 24.98
C GLN A 3 -5.21 -58.42 23.83
N VAL A 4 -5.36 -57.10 23.99
CA VAL A 4 -4.58 -56.00 23.35
C VAL A 4 -4.89 -55.75 21.85
N LEU A 5 -5.56 -54.61 21.61
CA LEU A 5 -5.24 -53.51 20.68
C LEU A 5 -4.85 -53.80 19.21
N CYS A 6 -5.57 -53.19 18.26
CA CYS A 6 -4.97 -52.28 17.26
C CYS A 6 -6.02 -51.47 16.51
N ILE A 7 -5.71 -50.18 16.35
CA ILE A 7 -6.46 -49.11 15.68
C ILE A 7 -6.34 -49.28 14.16
N ALA A 8 -7.43 -49.01 13.42
CA ALA A 8 -7.36 -48.67 12.00
C ALA A 8 -8.33 -47.53 11.69
N VAL A 9 -7.75 -46.34 11.52
CA VAL A 9 -8.31 -45.17 10.86
C VAL A 9 -8.45 -45.51 9.38
N PHE A 10 -9.64 -45.42 8.79
CA PHE A 10 -9.83 -45.16 7.35
C PHE A 10 -11.31 -44.90 7.06
N GLY A 11 -11.63 -43.64 6.76
CA GLY A 11 -12.96 -43.19 6.34
C GLY A 11 -12.81 -42.00 5.42
N LEU A 12 -12.27 -42.26 4.23
CA LEU A 12 -12.17 -41.35 3.09
C LEU A 12 -13.55 -40.73 2.77
N LEU A 13 -13.67 -39.41 2.91
CA LEU A 13 -14.69 -38.61 2.26
C LEU A 13 -14.01 -37.38 1.68
N PHE A 14 -13.40 -37.52 0.49
CA PHE A 14 -13.28 -36.46 -0.50
C PHE A 14 -12.80 -37.10 -1.79
N SER A 15 -13.57 -36.92 -2.87
CA SER A 15 -13.11 -36.64 -4.24
C SER A 15 -14.20 -37.02 -5.24
N GLY A 16 -14.80 -36.01 -5.86
CA GLY A 16 -15.86 -36.19 -6.85
C GLY A 16 -16.26 -34.87 -7.50
N CYS A 17 -15.32 -34.29 -8.26
CA CYS A 17 -15.52 -33.48 -9.45
C CYS A 17 -16.52 -32.30 -9.39
N GLY A 18 -15.99 -31.11 -9.08
CA GLY A 18 -16.37 -29.87 -9.74
C GLY A 18 -15.12 -29.32 -10.40
N MET A 19 -14.88 -29.67 -11.66
CA MET A 19 -13.82 -29.08 -12.49
C MET A 19 -14.00 -27.56 -12.46
N ILE A 20 -13.07 -26.91 -11.77
CA ILE A 20 -12.92 -25.46 -11.76
C ILE A 20 -12.45 -25.09 -13.16
N ASP A 21 -13.30 -24.35 -13.86
CA ASP A 21 -13.05 -23.64 -15.11
C ASP A 21 -12.03 -22.50 -14.89
N MET A 22 -10.83 -22.89 -14.45
CA MET A 22 -9.68 -22.06 -14.07
C MET A 22 -8.69 -21.83 -15.23
N PRO A 23 -8.39 -22.81 -16.11
CA PRO A 23 -7.43 -22.60 -17.20
C PRO A 23 -7.87 -21.48 -18.16
N SER A 24 -9.14 -21.54 -18.60
CA SER A 24 -9.72 -20.60 -19.59
C SER A 24 -9.78 -19.14 -19.12
N LYS A 25 -9.70 -18.88 -17.80
CA LYS A 25 -9.85 -17.55 -17.20
C LYS A 25 -8.54 -16.95 -16.69
N MET A 26 -7.52 -17.79 -16.43
CA MET A 26 -6.13 -17.33 -16.34
C MET A 26 -5.64 -16.87 -17.70
N ASP A 27 -5.97 -17.59 -18.76
CA ASP A 27 -5.69 -17.19 -20.15
C ASP A 27 -6.28 -15.80 -20.44
N LYS A 28 -7.52 -15.53 -20.01
CA LYS A 28 -8.15 -14.22 -20.19
C LYS A 28 -7.48 -13.07 -19.42
N THR A 29 -6.82 -13.37 -18.30
CA THR A 29 -6.13 -12.36 -17.47
C THR A 29 -4.72 -12.09 -18.02
N ASN A 30 -4.02 -13.14 -18.46
CA ASN A 30 -2.77 -13.03 -19.21
C ASN A 30 -2.99 -12.30 -20.53
N GLU A 31 -4.07 -12.62 -21.26
CA GLU A 31 -4.47 -11.89 -22.46
C GLU A 31 -4.79 -10.42 -22.15
N ASN A 32 -5.34 -10.07 -20.99
CA ASN A 32 -5.59 -8.68 -20.63
C ASN A 32 -4.28 -7.93 -20.32
N MET A 33 -3.29 -8.61 -19.74
CA MET A 33 -1.96 -8.06 -19.50
C MET A 33 -1.15 -7.93 -20.80
N GLU A 34 -1.20 -8.94 -21.66
CA GLU A 34 -0.65 -8.88 -23.02
C GLU A 34 -1.37 -7.82 -23.84
N LYS A 35 -2.70 -7.69 -23.76
CA LYS A 35 -3.44 -6.59 -24.39
C LYS A 35 -3.13 -5.25 -23.76
N MET A 36 -2.83 -5.15 -22.47
CA MET A 36 -2.34 -3.92 -21.88
C MET A 36 -0.98 -3.57 -22.51
N ILE A 37 -0.06 -4.52 -22.59
CA ILE A 37 1.28 -4.38 -23.21
C ILE A 37 1.19 -4.08 -24.71
N ASP A 38 0.29 -4.72 -25.44
CA ASP A 38 0.11 -4.58 -26.89
C ASP A 38 -0.69 -3.33 -27.26
N ASN A 39 -1.76 -3.01 -26.52
CA ASN A 39 -2.49 -1.77 -26.71
C ASN A 39 -1.58 -0.56 -26.45
N MET A 40 -0.59 -0.67 -25.55
CA MET A 40 0.44 0.36 -25.28
C MET A 40 1.37 0.65 -26.48
N ASN A 41 1.36 -0.16 -27.55
CA ASN A 41 2.25 -0.02 -28.71
C ASN A 41 1.66 0.72 -29.94
N HIS A 42 0.43 1.29 -29.88
CA HIS A 42 -0.23 1.91 -31.06
C HIS A 42 -0.65 3.39 -30.88
N THR A 43 -0.56 4.19 -31.95
CA THR A 43 0.09 5.53 -31.97
C THR A 43 -0.81 6.77 -31.76
N ASN A 44 -2.06 6.67 -31.32
CA ASN A 44 -2.85 7.86 -30.91
C ASN A 44 -3.32 7.82 -29.43
N ASP A 45 -3.39 6.63 -28.82
CA ASP A 45 -3.48 6.43 -27.36
C ASP A 45 -2.10 6.50 -26.67
N GLY A 46 -1.02 6.68 -27.46
CA GLY A 46 0.37 6.58 -27.03
C GLY A 46 0.80 7.59 -25.96
N ILE A 47 0.11 8.72 -25.78
CA ILE A 47 0.46 9.69 -24.72
C ILE A 47 -0.05 9.22 -23.36
N ASP A 48 -1.30 8.74 -23.28
CA ASP A 48 -1.87 8.24 -22.02
C ASP A 48 -1.27 6.88 -21.63
N GLN A 49 -0.89 6.08 -22.62
CA GLN A 49 -0.17 4.82 -22.44
C GLN A 49 1.29 5.02 -22.01
N GLN A 50 2.02 6.00 -22.57
CA GLN A 50 3.37 6.34 -22.10
C GLN A 50 3.37 6.86 -20.65
N LYS A 51 2.30 7.56 -20.22
CA LYS A 51 2.16 8.02 -18.83
C LYS A 51 2.07 6.87 -17.83
N GLN A 52 1.63 5.68 -18.25
CA GLN A 52 1.59 4.48 -17.41
C GLN A 52 2.83 3.61 -17.59
N LEU A 53 3.24 3.37 -18.84
CA LEU A 53 4.35 2.46 -19.17
C LEU A 53 5.68 2.93 -18.59
N ILE A 54 6.04 4.21 -18.76
CA ILE A 54 7.34 4.70 -18.30
C ILE A 54 7.44 4.58 -16.77
N PRO A 55 6.47 5.06 -15.97
CA PRO A 55 6.51 4.84 -14.53
C PRO A 55 6.53 3.36 -14.14
N PHE A 56 5.76 2.50 -14.82
CA PHE A 56 5.72 1.07 -14.57
C PHE A 56 7.10 0.41 -14.79
N GLU A 57 7.72 0.62 -15.95
CA GLU A 57 9.04 0.09 -16.27
C GLU A 57 10.13 0.57 -15.32
N ASN A 58 10.03 1.80 -14.82
CA ASN A 58 11.01 2.35 -13.90
C ASN A 58 10.81 1.88 -12.46
N LEU A 59 9.60 1.50 -12.06
CA LEU A 59 9.28 1.18 -10.66
C LEU A 59 10.17 0.06 -10.10
N LEU A 60 10.42 -0.98 -10.91
CA LEU A 60 11.15 -2.19 -10.53
C LEU A 60 12.58 -2.26 -11.08
N LYS A 61 13.12 -1.14 -11.60
CA LYS A 61 14.53 -1.14 -12.04
C LYS A 61 15.49 -1.32 -10.87
N PRO A 62 16.62 -2.03 -11.04
CA PRO A 62 17.58 -2.28 -9.96
C PRO A 62 18.03 -1.02 -9.22
N GLU A 63 18.24 0.09 -9.93
CA GLU A 63 18.63 1.35 -9.30
C GLU A 63 17.54 1.94 -8.39
N ASN A 64 16.27 1.61 -8.62
CA ASN A 64 15.13 2.09 -7.86
C ASN A 64 14.72 1.12 -6.74
N THR A 65 15.06 -0.17 -6.86
CA THR A 65 14.78 -1.21 -5.86
C THR A 65 15.92 -1.41 -4.86
N ALA A 66 17.12 -0.87 -5.11
CA ALA A 66 18.29 -1.09 -4.26
C ALA A 66 18.10 -0.69 -2.77
N ASN A 67 17.23 0.28 -2.46
CA ASN A 67 16.95 0.71 -1.08
C ASN A 67 15.44 0.88 -0.88
N LEU A 68 14.82 -0.13 -0.27
CA LEU A 68 13.37 -0.20 -0.08
C LEU A 68 12.92 0.32 1.28
N PHE A 69 13.78 0.24 2.30
CA PHE A 69 13.47 0.62 3.68
C PHE A 69 14.39 1.72 4.22
N PRO A 70 13.92 2.55 5.17
CA PRO A 70 12.54 2.66 5.65
C PRO A 70 11.62 3.45 4.69
N ILE A 71 12.20 4.13 3.70
CA ILE A 71 11.47 4.92 2.70
C ILE A 71 11.98 4.51 1.31
N PRO A 72 11.11 4.00 0.41
CA PRO A 72 11.48 3.61 -0.96
C PRO A 72 11.64 4.84 -1.86
N THR A 73 12.55 5.74 -1.50
CA THR A 73 12.65 7.12 -2.02
C THR A 73 12.79 7.17 -3.53
N ARG A 74 13.47 6.17 -4.13
CA ARG A 74 13.69 6.10 -5.59
C ARG A 74 12.48 5.55 -6.36
N MET A 75 11.65 4.72 -5.73
CA MET A 75 10.39 4.26 -6.32
C MET A 75 9.30 5.34 -6.27
N MET A 76 9.28 6.15 -5.22
CA MET A 76 8.18 7.10 -4.95
C MET A 76 7.80 8.00 -6.15
N PRO A 77 8.74 8.64 -6.88
CA PRO A 77 8.37 9.47 -8.02
C PRO A 77 7.67 8.70 -9.14
N TYR A 78 8.06 7.45 -9.38
CA TYR A 78 7.44 6.60 -10.40
C TYR A 78 6.12 6.02 -9.91
N GLY A 79 6.07 5.51 -8.68
CA GLY A 79 4.82 4.98 -8.12
C GLY A 79 3.74 6.06 -8.00
N LYS A 80 4.10 7.30 -7.67
CA LYS A 80 3.17 8.43 -7.71
C LYS A 80 2.64 8.71 -9.12
N LYS A 81 3.52 8.80 -10.12
CA LYS A 81 3.09 9.02 -11.52
C LYS A 81 2.20 7.89 -12.02
N LEU A 82 2.52 6.65 -11.68
CA LEU A 82 1.69 5.50 -12.03
C LEU A 82 0.33 5.59 -11.35
N ALA A 83 0.28 5.88 -10.05
CA ALA A 83 -0.96 6.03 -9.29
C ALA A 83 -1.89 7.14 -9.83
N GLU A 84 -1.31 8.22 -10.37
CA GLU A 84 -2.06 9.32 -10.99
C GLU A 84 -2.59 8.96 -12.40
N ALA A 85 -1.98 7.98 -13.08
CA ALA A 85 -2.28 7.65 -14.47
C ALA A 85 -3.05 6.34 -14.65
N ILE A 86 -2.93 5.38 -13.71
CA ILE A 86 -3.53 4.05 -13.82
C ILE A 86 -5.03 4.08 -13.48
N PRO A 87 -5.91 3.51 -14.32
CA PRO A 87 -7.31 3.31 -13.99
C PRO A 87 -7.48 2.44 -12.73
N SER A 88 -8.55 2.70 -11.97
CA SER A 88 -8.84 1.98 -10.73
C SER A 88 -8.95 0.47 -10.95
N GLN A 89 -9.63 0.03 -12.01
CA GLN A 89 -9.79 -1.38 -12.35
C GLN A 89 -8.47 -2.05 -12.75
N ASP A 90 -7.65 -1.38 -13.58
CA ASP A 90 -6.36 -1.90 -14.04
C ASP A 90 -5.40 -2.09 -12.86
N PHE A 91 -5.41 -1.17 -11.89
CA PHE A 91 -4.61 -1.32 -10.68
C PHE A 91 -5.08 -2.49 -9.80
N VAL A 92 -6.39 -2.74 -9.69
CA VAL A 92 -6.92 -3.90 -8.95
C VAL A 92 -6.44 -5.21 -9.58
N GLU A 93 -6.48 -5.30 -10.91
CA GLU A 93 -6.01 -6.50 -11.63
C GLU A 93 -4.50 -6.68 -11.51
N LEU A 94 -3.73 -5.60 -11.64
CA LEU A 94 -2.28 -5.60 -11.41
C LEU A 94 -1.94 -6.06 -9.99
N ALA A 95 -2.58 -5.48 -8.98
CA ALA A 95 -2.36 -5.83 -7.58
C ALA A 95 -2.69 -7.29 -7.29
N TYR A 96 -3.76 -7.83 -7.89
CA TYR A 96 -4.09 -9.25 -7.76
C TYR A 96 -2.97 -10.14 -8.29
N LEU A 97 -2.42 -9.81 -9.46
CA LEU A 97 -1.37 -10.61 -10.09
C LEU A 97 -0.05 -10.52 -9.33
N TRP A 98 0.36 -9.32 -8.92
CA TRP A 98 1.58 -9.12 -8.14
C TRP A 98 1.51 -9.74 -6.74
N LEU A 99 0.35 -9.69 -6.06
CA LEU A 99 0.17 -10.40 -4.79
C LEU A 99 0.25 -11.92 -4.99
N LYS A 100 -0.33 -12.46 -6.08
CA LYS A 100 -0.16 -13.87 -6.44
C LYS A 100 1.28 -14.23 -6.75
N GLU A 101 2.01 -13.38 -7.46
CA GLU A 101 3.43 -13.58 -7.74
C GLU A 101 4.24 -13.65 -6.44
N ILE A 102 4.02 -12.70 -5.53
CA ILE A 102 4.65 -12.70 -4.21
C ILE A 102 4.34 -14.00 -3.45
N ASP A 103 3.10 -14.48 -3.50
CA ASP A 103 2.68 -15.62 -2.68
C ASP A 103 3.00 -16.98 -3.27
N GLU A 104 2.88 -17.14 -4.59
CA GLU A 104 2.85 -18.45 -5.26
C GLU A 104 4.09 -18.71 -6.12
N VAL A 105 4.81 -17.68 -6.56
CA VAL A 105 5.92 -17.86 -7.51
C VAL A 105 7.25 -18.03 -6.77
N LEU A 106 7.96 -19.12 -7.09
CA LEU A 106 9.33 -19.40 -6.65
C LEU A 106 10.17 -19.83 -7.85
N PRO A 107 11.46 -19.45 -7.94
CA PRO A 107 12.35 -19.94 -9.00
C PRO A 107 12.47 -21.47 -8.96
N ALA A 108 12.60 -22.13 -10.10
CA ALA A 108 12.77 -23.58 -10.10
C ALA A 108 14.03 -24.00 -9.31
N HIS A 109 13.90 -25.05 -8.49
CA HIS A 109 15.05 -25.64 -7.82
C HIS A 109 16.05 -26.18 -8.85
N LYS A 110 17.34 -25.98 -8.57
CA LYS A 110 18.39 -26.69 -9.30
C LYS A 110 18.31 -28.18 -8.93
N VAL A 111 18.62 -29.06 -9.86
CA VAL A 111 18.68 -30.50 -9.62
C VAL A 111 20.14 -30.97 -9.66
N ASP A 112 20.50 -31.87 -8.75
CA ASP A 112 21.80 -32.51 -8.76
C ASP A 112 21.91 -33.57 -9.88
N ALA A 113 23.10 -34.16 -10.05
CA ALA A 113 23.34 -35.20 -11.06
C ALA A 113 22.52 -36.49 -10.82
N SER A 114 21.92 -36.65 -9.65
CA SER A 114 21.05 -37.77 -9.28
C SER A 114 19.56 -37.43 -9.43
N GLY A 115 19.22 -36.21 -9.84
CA GLY A 115 17.85 -35.72 -10.00
C GLY A 115 17.19 -35.24 -8.72
N ASN A 116 17.92 -35.06 -7.62
CA ASN A 116 17.36 -34.50 -6.39
C ASN A 116 17.39 -32.97 -6.41
N GLU A 117 16.36 -32.34 -5.85
CA GLU A 117 16.30 -30.90 -5.70
C GLU A 117 17.37 -30.40 -4.71
N ILE A 118 18.10 -29.37 -5.14
CA ILE A 118 19.07 -28.66 -4.33
C ILE A 118 18.33 -27.52 -3.62
N PRO A 119 18.38 -27.47 -2.27
CA PRO A 119 17.83 -26.34 -1.52
C PRO A 119 18.48 -25.03 -1.95
N TYR A 120 17.75 -23.92 -1.88
CA TYR A 120 18.33 -22.61 -2.13
C TYR A 120 19.46 -22.31 -1.15
N THR A 121 20.50 -21.69 -1.68
CA THR A 121 21.54 -21.05 -0.88
C THR A 121 21.00 -19.81 -0.17
N GLN A 122 21.71 -19.34 0.87
CA GLN A 122 21.32 -18.14 1.58
C GLN A 122 21.27 -16.90 0.67
N ASP A 123 22.21 -16.78 -0.27
CA ASP A 123 22.25 -15.67 -1.22
C ASP A 123 21.04 -15.71 -2.17
N GLU A 124 20.69 -16.90 -2.70
CA GLU A 124 19.49 -17.08 -3.52
C GLU A 124 18.21 -16.74 -2.73
N ILE A 125 18.13 -17.09 -1.45
CA ILE A 125 17.00 -16.73 -0.58
C ILE A 125 16.90 -15.20 -0.41
N LEU A 126 18.03 -14.53 -0.21
CA LEU A 126 18.07 -13.08 -0.06
C LEU A 126 17.63 -12.38 -1.35
N ASP A 127 18.08 -12.86 -2.51
CA ASP A 127 17.69 -12.31 -3.81
C ASP A 127 16.19 -12.53 -4.07
N ILE A 128 15.67 -13.75 -3.86
CA ILE A 128 14.24 -14.06 -4.01
C ILE A 128 13.39 -13.15 -3.11
N ASN A 129 13.76 -13.03 -1.83
CA ASN A 129 13.01 -12.20 -0.90
C ASN A 129 13.14 -10.71 -1.24
N HIS A 130 14.29 -10.26 -1.74
CA HIS A 130 14.48 -8.88 -2.19
C HIS A 130 13.54 -8.54 -3.35
N ASP A 131 13.45 -9.41 -4.36
CA ASP A 131 12.57 -9.21 -5.51
C ASP A 131 11.09 -9.15 -5.07
N LYS A 132 10.66 -10.08 -4.21
CA LYS A 132 9.29 -10.06 -3.64
C LYS A 132 9.03 -8.81 -2.82
N THR A 133 10.01 -8.36 -2.04
CA THR A 133 9.92 -7.11 -1.28
C THR A 133 9.79 -5.92 -2.23
N ALA A 134 10.54 -5.89 -3.33
CA ALA A 134 10.47 -4.82 -4.30
C ALA A 134 9.06 -4.70 -4.92
N VAL A 135 8.45 -5.84 -5.31
CA VAL A 135 7.08 -5.87 -5.83
C VAL A 135 6.07 -5.41 -4.77
N LEU A 136 6.21 -5.88 -3.52
CA LEU A 136 5.31 -5.47 -2.44
C LEU A 136 5.41 -3.96 -2.14
N MET A 137 6.62 -3.42 -2.09
CA MET A 137 6.87 -2.00 -1.87
C MET A 137 6.36 -1.16 -3.04
N ALA A 138 6.50 -1.65 -4.26
CA ALA A 138 5.90 -1.02 -5.43
C ALA A 138 4.36 -0.93 -5.31
N LEU A 139 3.68 -2.01 -4.89
CA LEU A 139 2.24 -1.98 -4.59
C LEU A 139 1.90 -0.97 -3.50
N GLN A 140 2.64 -0.95 -2.40
CA GLN A 140 2.43 -0.01 -1.29
C GLN A 140 2.55 1.45 -1.75
N VAL A 141 3.60 1.78 -2.50
CA VAL A 141 3.83 3.13 -3.02
C VAL A 141 2.67 3.56 -3.92
N VAL A 142 2.28 2.73 -4.88
CA VAL A 142 1.18 3.07 -5.80
C VAL A 142 -0.13 3.20 -5.04
N ALA A 143 -0.47 2.23 -4.18
CA ALA A 143 -1.68 2.25 -3.36
C ALA A 143 -1.75 3.49 -2.45
N GLY A 144 -0.61 3.87 -1.87
CA GLY A 144 -0.45 5.07 -1.05
C GLY A 144 -0.74 6.38 -1.80
N PHE A 145 -0.36 6.45 -3.08
CA PHE A 145 -0.54 7.65 -3.90
C PHE A 145 -1.82 7.69 -4.74
N LEU A 146 -2.62 6.61 -4.76
CA LEU A 146 -3.87 6.60 -5.52
C LEU A 146 -4.77 7.80 -5.14
N PRO A 147 -5.41 8.45 -6.11
CA PRO A 147 -6.42 9.45 -5.81
C PRO A 147 -7.58 8.86 -5.00
N GLN A 148 -8.14 9.65 -4.08
CA GLN A 148 -9.27 9.20 -3.25
C GLN A 148 -10.47 8.73 -4.09
N LYS A 149 -10.69 9.37 -5.25
CA LYS A 149 -11.72 8.96 -6.22
C LYS A 149 -11.50 7.53 -6.72
N ALA A 150 -10.27 7.16 -7.06
CA ALA A 150 -9.95 5.81 -7.51
C ALA A 150 -10.20 4.76 -6.41
N ILE A 151 -9.87 5.10 -5.16
CA ILE A 151 -10.17 4.23 -4.00
C ILE A 151 -11.69 4.02 -3.84
N GLN A 152 -12.48 5.08 -3.95
CA GLN A 152 -13.94 4.98 -3.87
C GLN A 152 -14.52 4.13 -5.00
N GLU A 153 -14.02 4.28 -6.23
CA GLU A 153 -14.42 3.47 -7.38
C GLU A 153 -14.13 1.97 -7.16
N MET A 154 -12.96 1.63 -6.60
CA MET A 154 -12.61 0.23 -6.28
C MET A 154 -13.53 -0.35 -5.20
N ILE A 155 -13.81 0.43 -4.14
CA ILE A 155 -14.72 0.01 -3.07
C ILE A 155 -16.12 -0.24 -3.63
N GLU A 156 -16.65 0.70 -4.42
CA GLU A 156 -17.98 0.58 -5.01
C GLU A 156 -18.06 -0.66 -5.93
N SER A 157 -17.13 -0.78 -6.88
CA SER A 157 -17.15 -1.83 -7.89
C SER A 157 -16.84 -3.23 -7.35
N GLN A 158 -15.90 -3.36 -6.41
CA GLN A 158 -15.43 -4.67 -5.95
C GLN A 158 -15.95 -5.08 -4.57
N VAL A 159 -16.24 -4.14 -3.67
CA VAL A 159 -16.70 -4.48 -2.31
C VAL A 159 -18.22 -4.41 -2.24
N TYR A 160 -18.84 -3.26 -2.51
CA TYR A 160 -20.30 -3.13 -2.38
C TYR A 160 -21.06 -3.94 -3.43
N ASN A 161 -20.54 -4.00 -4.65
CA ASN A 161 -21.12 -4.82 -5.71
C ASN A 161 -20.62 -6.29 -5.72
N SER A 162 -19.91 -6.73 -4.66
CA SER A 162 -19.41 -8.11 -4.50
C SER A 162 -18.62 -8.60 -5.72
N GLY A 163 -17.69 -7.75 -6.19
CA GLY A 163 -16.85 -8.05 -7.35
C GLY A 163 -15.82 -9.14 -7.06
N ARG A 164 -15.26 -9.69 -8.13
CA ARG A 164 -14.28 -10.79 -8.07
C ARG A 164 -13.05 -10.47 -7.20
N TYR A 165 -12.67 -9.20 -7.14
CA TYR A 165 -11.43 -8.75 -6.51
C TYR A 165 -11.65 -8.11 -5.13
N GLU A 166 -12.75 -8.41 -4.44
CA GLU A 166 -13.06 -7.89 -3.10
C GLU A 166 -11.85 -8.01 -2.14
N ASN A 167 -11.27 -9.21 -2.03
CA ASN A 167 -10.11 -9.45 -1.16
C ASN A 167 -8.86 -8.66 -1.60
N THR A 168 -8.66 -8.48 -2.90
CA THR A 168 -7.55 -7.66 -3.42
C THR A 168 -7.74 -6.20 -3.04
N VAL A 169 -8.98 -5.68 -3.08
CA VAL A 169 -9.26 -4.33 -2.62
C VAL A 169 -9.01 -4.18 -1.13
N TYR A 170 -9.34 -5.19 -0.30
CA TYR A 170 -8.93 -5.17 1.11
C TYR A 170 -7.41 -5.09 1.29
N SER A 171 -6.63 -5.84 0.52
CA SER A 171 -5.17 -5.73 0.52
C SER A 171 -4.70 -4.34 0.08
N ILE A 172 -5.26 -3.78 -1.00
CA ILE A 172 -4.93 -2.41 -1.49
C ILE A 172 -5.18 -1.36 -0.40
N LEU A 173 -6.32 -1.44 0.29
CA LEU A 173 -6.65 -0.52 1.38
C LEU A 173 -5.64 -0.65 2.53
N MET A 174 -5.23 -1.89 2.87
CA MET A 174 -4.21 -2.11 3.89
C MET A 174 -2.84 -1.56 3.46
N LEU A 175 -2.42 -1.82 2.23
CA LEU A 175 -1.17 -1.31 1.64
C LEU A 175 -1.13 0.22 1.66
N ARG A 176 -2.25 0.87 1.33
CA ARG A 176 -2.40 2.33 1.42
C ARG A 176 -2.27 2.85 2.85
N VAL A 177 -2.88 2.17 3.82
CA VAL A 177 -2.75 2.53 5.25
C VAL A 177 -1.30 2.37 5.71
N GLN A 178 -0.65 1.23 5.41
CA GLN A 178 0.75 0.98 5.77
C GLN A 178 1.67 2.06 5.18
N PHE A 179 1.56 2.34 3.88
CA PHE A 179 2.40 3.35 3.24
C PHE A 179 2.18 4.75 3.86
N THR A 180 0.92 5.12 4.10
CA THR A 180 0.62 6.44 4.67
C THR A 180 1.10 6.56 6.12
N ARG A 181 0.91 5.51 6.93
CA ARG A 181 1.33 5.44 8.34
C ARG A 181 2.84 5.39 8.47
N ASP A 182 3.47 4.42 7.82
CA ASP A 182 4.87 4.07 8.07
C ASP A 182 5.82 4.98 7.29
N VAL A 183 5.48 5.30 6.04
CA VAL A 183 6.36 6.07 5.15
C VAL A 183 6.06 7.56 5.23
N LEU A 184 4.81 7.96 4.96
CA LEU A 184 4.45 9.38 4.82
C LEU A 184 4.32 10.10 6.18
N LEU A 185 3.84 9.41 7.21
CA LEU A 185 3.75 9.95 8.56
C LEU A 185 5.02 9.63 9.37
N ASP A 186 5.26 8.36 9.70
CA ASP A 186 6.26 8.00 10.72
C ASP A 186 7.69 8.23 10.28
N ALA A 187 8.10 7.72 9.13
CA ALA A 187 9.46 7.88 8.63
C ALA A 187 9.72 9.30 8.07
N SER A 188 8.67 10.02 7.64
CA SER A 188 8.80 11.33 6.98
C SER A 188 8.40 12.53 7.86
N LEU A 189 7.10 12.78 8.08
CA LEU A 189 6.64 14.01 8.74
C LEU A 189 6.86 14.01 10.26
N LEU A 190 6.61 12.87 10.91
CA LEU A 190 6.67 12.71 12.37
C LEU A 190 8.04 12.21 12.87
N SER A 191 8.99 11.97 11.96
CA SER A 191 10.39 11.68 12.32
C SER A 191 11.16 12.94 12.74
N LYS A 192 10.58 14.12 12.49
CA LYS A 192 11.12 15.44 12.86
C LYS A 192 10.02 16.30 13.49
N PRO A 193 10.39 17.39 14.19
CA PRO A 193 9.41 18.34 14.72
C PRO A 193 8.47 18.90 13.64
N LEU A 194 7.18 19.01 13.96
CA LEU A 194 6.17 19.67 13.12
C LEU A 194 6.24 21.19 13.28
N ASP A 195 7.39 21.75 12.93
CA ASP A 195 7.79 23.14 13.20
C ASP A 195 7.08 24.23 12.36
N ASN A 196 6.18 23.88 11.44
CA ASN A 196 5.46 24.85 10.63
C ASN A 196 4.05 24.39 10.23
N SER A 197 3.18 25.36 9.94
CA SER A 197 1.77 25.15 9.57
C SER A 197 1.59 24.21 8.37
N GLY A 198 2.51 24.26 7.40
CA GLY A 198 2.47 23.40 6.22
C GLY A 198 2.69 21.93 6.55
N LYS A 199 3.68 21.60 7.39
CA LYS A 199 3.90 20.22 7.87
C LYS A 199 2.71 19.70 8.67
N VAL A 200 2.13 20.53 9.53
CA VAL A 200 0.93 20.16 10.31
C VAL A 200 -0.23 19.87 9.38
N ALA A 201 -0.53 20.77 8.43
CA ALA A 201 -1.60 20.57 7.45
C ALA A 201 -1.37 19.30 6.59
N GLN A 202 -0.13 19.03 6.18
CA GLN A 202 0.19 17.83 5.41
C GLN A 202 -0.01 16.54 6.23
N ALA A 203 0.37 16.53 7.51
CA ALA A 203 0.11 15.40 8.40
C ALA A 203 -1.40 15.15 8.57
N VAL A 204 -2.19 16.22 8.64
CA VAL A 204 -3.66 16.13 8.64
C VAL A 204 -4.18 15.48 7.36
N GLU A 205 -3.74 15.92 6.18
CA GLU A 205 -4.17 15.34 4.91
C GLU A 205 -3.83 13.85 4.78
N TYR A 206 -2.64 13.44 5.23
CA TYR A 206 -2.28 12.02 5.24
C TYR A 206 -3.15 11.22 6.20
N ASN A 207 -3.40 11.71 7.41
CA ASN A 207 -4.21 10.96 8.35
C ASN A 207 -5.70 10.93 8.00
N LYS A 208 -6.22 11.90 7.21
CA LYS A 208 -7.58 11.83 6.63
C LYS A 208 -7.76 10.58 5.75
N ASN A 209 -6.73 10.17 5.00
CA ASN A 209 -6.79 8.94 4.19
C ASN A 209 -6.94 7.69 5.07
N ILE A 210 -6.20 7.64 6.18
CA ILE A 210 -6.27 6.53 7.14
C ILE A 210 -7.62 6.54 7.86
N ASP A 211 -8.09 7.73 8.30
CA ASP A 211 -9.37 7.93 8.97
C ASP A 211 -10.56 7.44 8.13
N PHE A 212 -10.57 7.79 6.84
CA PHE A 212 -11.56 7.29 5.89
C PHE A 212 -11.63 5.76 5.87
N ILE A 213 -10.47 5.10 5.73
CA ILE A 213 -10.41 3.63 5.63
C ILE A 213 -10.82 2.97 6.95
N ALA A 214 -10.34 3.50 8.08
CA ALA A 214 -10.61 2.96 9.40
C ALA A 214 -12.10 3.07 9.81
N LYS A 215 -12.86 3.98 9.19
CA LYS A 215 -14.31 4.16 9.40
C LYS A 215 -15.20 3.39 8.43
N LEU A 216 -14.64 2.68 7.46
CA LEU A 216 -15.45 1.88 6.53
C LEU A 216 -16.22 0.80 7.30
N PRO A 217 -17.46 0.47 6.89
CA PRO A 217 -18.30 -0.51 7.60
C PRO A 217 -17.70 -1.93 7.61
N PHE A 218 -16.74 -2.20 6.72
CA PHE A 218 -15.99 -3.45 6.62
C PHE A 218 -14.52 -3.30 7.05
N ALA A 219 -14.13 -2.25 7.78
CA ALA A 219 -12.74 -2.00 8.18
C ALA A 219 -12.09 -3.22 8.89
N GLY A 220 -12.87 -3.97 9.67
CA GLY A 220 -12.40 -5.21 10.32
C GLY A 220 -12.10 -6.38 9.37
N LYS A 221 -12.35 -6.26 8.06
CA LYS A 221 -11.93 -7.22 7.02
C LYS A 221 -10.66 -6.80 6.28
N ILE A 222 -10.25 -5.54 6.44
CA ILE A 222 -9.07 -4.99 5.75
C ILE A 222 -7.82 -5.60 6.36
N ALA A 223 -7.09 -6.36 5.55
CA ALA A 223 -5.87 -7.04 5.95
C ALA A 223 -4.95 -7.23 4.76
N LEU A 224 -3.66 -7.39 5.05
CA LEU A 224 -2.65 -7.85 4.09
C LEU A 224 -2.09 -9.17 4.60
N LYS A 225 -2.07 -10.17 3.72
CA LYS A 225 -1.43 -11.46 3.95
C LYS A 225 -0.47 -11.72 2.79
N THR A 226 0.78 -12.02 3.11
CA THR A 226 1.80 -12.40 2.12
C THR A 226 2.53 -13.64 2.63
N THR A 227 2.51 -14.75 1.89
CA THR A 227 3.02 -16.05 2.34
C THR A 227 4.24 -16.59 1.62
N GLY A 228 4.69 -15.94 0.55
CA GLY A 228 5.72 -16.52 -0.32
C GLY A 228 7.18 -16.17 0.02
N PHE A 229 7.47 -15.56 1.17
CA PHE A 229 8.86 -15.30 1.61
C PHE A 229 9.53 -16.56 2.18
N ILE A 230 10.85 -16.66 2.07
CA ILE A 230 11.64 -17.81 2.57
C ILE A 230 12.49 -17.39 3.80
N PRO A 231 12.47 -18.14 4.92
CA PRO A 231 11.63 -19.30 5.18
C PRO A 231 10.15 -18.90 5.32
N THR A 232 9.25 -19.79 4.93
CA THR A 232 7.79 -19.58 4.93
C THR A 232 7.16 -19.62 6.32
N GLU A 233 7.95 -19.41 7.39
CA GLU A 233 7.44 -19.42 8.77
C GLU A 233 6.38 -18.33 8.97
N ASP A 234 5.40 -18.63 9.85
CA ASP A 234 4.20 -17.85 10.20
C ASP A 234 4.10 -16.49 9.51
N SER A 235 3.64 -16.53 8.27
CA SER A 235 3.47 -15.35 7.44
C SER A 235 2.51 -14.38 8.14
N PRO A 236 2.98 -13.20 8.58
CA PRO A 236 2.17 -12.31 9.39
C PRO A 236 1.00 -11.82 8.55
N VAL A 237 -0.21 -12.02 9.06
CA VAL A 237 -1.40 -11.31 8.58
C VAL A 237 -1.44 -9.99 9.33
N GLU A 238 -1.19 -8.88 8.63
CA GLU A 238 -1.42 -7.56 9.22
C GLU A 238 -2.88 -7.18 9.01
N GLN A 239 -3.65 -7.21 10.10
CA GLN A 239 -5.03 -6.71 10.12
C GLN A 239 -5.02 -5.20 10.41
N LEU A 240 -5.92 -4.46 9.76
CA LEU A 240 -6.13 -3.05 10.08
C LEU A 240 -6.54 -2.88 11.56
N ASP A 241 -5.73 -2.16 12.32
CA ASP A 241 -6.15 -1.61 13.61
C ASP A 241 -7.11 -0.45 13.36
N THR A 242 -8.41 -0.63 13.62
CA THR A 242 -9.42 0.42 13.41
C THR A 242 -9.19 1.66 14.28
N GLY A 243 -8.40 1.54 15.37
CA GLY A 243 -8.00 2.65 16.22
C GLY A 243 -6.77 3.43 15.71
N VAL A 244 -6.14 3.02 14.62
CA VAL A 244 -4.89 3.62 14.11
C VAL A 244 -5.06 5.11 13.78
N ALA A 245 -6.20 5.50 13.19
CA ALA A 245 -6.48 6.88 12.83
C ALA A 245 -6.53 7.79 14.07
N LEU A 246 -7.22 7.36 15.13
CA LEU A 246 -7.32 8.10 16.40
C LEU A 246 -5.95 8.25 17.07
N LYS A 247 -5.16 7.17 17.12
CA LYS A 247 -3.79 7.21 17.67
C LYS A 247 -2.92 8.22 16.92
N ASN A 248 -3.02 8.24 15.59
CA ASN A 248 -2.32 9.20 14.75
C ASN A 248 -2.81 10.63 14.98
N TRP A 249 -4.13 10.87 15.08
CA TRP A 249 -4.67 12.20 15.37
C TRP A 249 -4.11 12.77 16.67
N GLN A 250 -4.12 11.99 17.74
CA GLN A 250 -3.58 12.38 19.05
C GLN A 250 -2.06 12.59 19.02
N ARG A 251 -1.33 11.86 18.16
CA ARG A 251 0.11 12.06 17.97
C ARG A 251 0.40 13.35 17.20
N ILE A 252 -0.33 13.61 16.11
CA ILE A 252 -0.20 14.83 15.30
C ILE A 252 -0.54 16.05 16.17
N GLN A 253 -1.63 16.01 16.94
CA GLN A 253 -2.00 17.08 17.87
C GLN A 253 -0.85 17.43 18.82
N ARG A 254 -0.35 16.42 19.56
CA ARG A 254 0.72 16.61 20.54
C ARG A 254 2.00 17.15 19.91
N SER A 255 2.36 16.67 18.72
CA SER A 255 3.52 17.19 17.98
C SER A 255 3.31 18.63 17.52
N ALA A 256 2.13 18.96 16.97
CA ALA A 256 1.82 20.32 16.52
C ALA A 256 1.84 21.33 17.67
N GLU A 257 1.18 21.02 18.78
CA GLU A 257 1.11 21.90 19.97
C GLU A 257 2.47 22.09 20.64
N ARG A 258 3.35 21.07 20.61
CA ARG A 258 4.68 21.13 21.20
C ARG A 258 5.70 21.84 20.30
N ASP A 259 5.64 21.60 18.99
CA ASP A 259 6.74 21.91 18.07
C ASP A 259 6.46 23.14 17.18
N CYS A 260 5.19 23.53 16.97
CA CYS A 260 4.83 24.64 16.09
C CYS A 260 4.56 25.93 16.88
N ASP A 261 5.44 26.91 16.75
CA ASP A 261 5.39 28.19 17.47
C ASP A 261 4.79 29.34 16.64
N VAL A 262 4.13 29.03 15.52
CA VAL A 262 3.66 30.03 14.54
C VAL A 262 2.72 31.08 15.13
N THR A 263 2.00 30.75 16.21
CA THR A 263 1.10 31.66 16.93
C THR A 263 1.79 32.56 17.96
N THR A 264 3.03 32.22 18.33
CA THR A 264 3.81 32.92 19.36
C THR A 264 5.05 33.62 18.79
N ARG A 265 5.55 33.19 17.63
CA ARG A 265 6.72 33.81 16.99
C ARG A 265 6.35 35.14 16.33
N GLY A 266 7.32 36.05 16.27
CA GLY A 266 7.18 37.30 15.54
C GLY A 266 7.14 37.11 14.01
N VAL A 267 6.82 38.18 13.29
CA VAL A 267 6.84 38.19 11.82
C VAL A 267 8.29 38.14 11.33
N GLU A 268 8.62 37.12 10.53
CA GLU A 268 9.92 37.01 9.88
C GLU A 268 9.95 37.83 8.58
N PRO A 269 11.00 38.63 8.34
CA PRO A 269 11.13 39.40 7.10
C PRO A 269 11.53 38.47 5.94
N LYS A 270 10.55 38.03 5.14
CA LYS A 270 10.76 37.11 4.00
C LYS A 270 10.89 37.84 2.68
N THR A 271 10.16 38.94 2.51
CA THR A 271 10.06 39.68 1.24
C THR A 271 10.70 41.06 1.32
N GLY A 272 10.97 41.56 2.53
CA GLY A 272 11.47 42.91 2.77
C GLY A 272 10.37 43.97 2.78
N ASP A 273 9.12 43.59 2.52
CA ASP A 273 7.92 44.42 2.68
C ASP A 273 7.17 43.97 3.93
N ALA A 274 7.14 44.84 4.95
CA ALA A 274 6.51 44.53 6.24
C ALA A 274 5.01 44.19 6.11
N ALA A 275 4.28 44.82 5.18
CA ALA A 275 2.86 44.54 4.99
C ALA A 275 2.67 43.14 4.38
N LYS A 276 3.51 42.78 3.41
CA LYS A 276 3.49 41.47 2.77
C LYS A 276 3.94 40.36 3.73
N ASP A 277 4.96 40.62 4.53
CA ASP A 277 5.47 39.66 5.52
C ASP A 277 4.43 39.43 6.64
N GLN A 278 3.72 40.47 7.07
CA GLN A 278 2.59 40.34 8.00
C GLN A 278 1.45 39.49 7.39
N GLN A 279 1.13 39.69 6.11
CA GLN A 279 0.10 38.89 5.41
C GLN A 279 0.49 37.41 5.32
N LEU A 280 1.74 37.12 4.97
CA LEU A 280 2.26 35.74 4.91
C LEU A 280 2.21 35.07 6.28
N HIS A 281 2.65 35.77 7.33
CA HIS A 281 2.57 35.26 8.70
C HIS A 281 1.12 34.98 9.14
N GLN A 282 0.19 35.91 8.85
CA GLN A 282 -1.23 35.69 9.17
C GLN A 282 -1.82 34.49 8.42
N ALA A 283 -1.41 34.26 7.17
CA ALA A 283 -1.83 33.08 6.41
C ALA A 283 -1.32 31.78 7.04
N GLU A 284 -0.08 31.75 7.51
CA GLU A 284 0.50 30.61 8.24
C GLU A 284 -0.26 30.33 9.55
N VAL A 285 -0.55 31.38 10.34
CA VAL A 285 -1.36 31.28 11.58
C VAL A 285 -2.75 30.72 11.28
N ASN A 286 -3.42 31.24 10.24
CA ASN A 286 -4.75 30.77 9.86
C ASN A 286 -4.73 29.29 9.43
N GLN A 287 -3.73 28.89 8.64
CA GLN A 287 -3.55 27.49 8.22
C GLN A 287 -3.34 26.57 9.43
N TYR A 288 -2.50 26.97 10.39
CA TYR A 288 -2.24 26.20 11.60
C TYR A 288 -3.51 26.04 12.46
N ASN A 289 -4.24 27.13 12.69
CA ASN A 289 -5.47 27.11 13.48
C ASN A 289 -6.55 26.24 12.81
N GLN A 290 -6.66 26.30 11.48
CA GLN A 290 -7.57 25.42 10.74
C GLN A 290 -7.16 23.94 10.91
N ALA A 291 -5.87 23.63 10.78
CA ALA A 291 -5.38 22.26 10.94
C ALA A 291 -5.65 21.72 12.36
N LEU A 292 -5.43 22.52 13.41
CA LEU A 292 -5.78 22.14 14.78
C LEU A 292 -7.29 21.94 14.96
N SER A 293 -8.12 22.79 14.36
CA SER A 293 -9.58 22.66 14.40
C SER A 293 -10.04 21.36 13.73
N ASP A 294 -9.47 21.03 12.56
CA ASP A 294 -9.70 19.76 11.87
C ASP A 294 -9.34 18.58 12.78
N ILE A 295 -8.14 18.59 13.39
CA ILE A 295 -7.69 17.52 14.29
C ILE A 295 -8.67 17.31 15.45
N HIS A 296 -9.11 18.36 16.13
CA HIS A 296 -10.10 18.27 17.21
C HIS A 296 -11.42 17.68 16.71
N THR A 297 -11.89 18.11 15.54
CA THR A 297 -13.13 17.60 14.93
C THR A 297 -13.03 16.10 14.67
N PHE A 298 -11.91 15.65 14.10
CA PHE A 298 -11.69 14.23 13.85
C PHE A 298 -11.57 13.42 15.13
N ILE A 299 -10.81 13.86 16.14
CA ILE A 299 -10.71 13.17 17.43
C ILE A 299 -12.09 12.99 18.07
N ASN A 300 -12.91 14.05 18.09
CA ASN A 300 -14.26 14.00 18.65
C ASN A 300 -15.18 13.05 17.88
N SER A 301 -15.01 12.92 16.56
CA SER A 301 -15.79 11.98 15.74
C SER A 301 -15.57 10.51 16.07
N TRP A 302 -14.49 10.15 16.78
CA TRP A 302 -14.21 8.79 17.27
C TRP A 302 -14.79 8.49 18.66
N SER A 303 -15.41 9.48 19.31
CA SER A 303 -15.96 9.35 20.67
C SER A 303 -17.45 8.97 20.70
N HIS A 304 -18.02 8.66 19.52
CA HIS A 304 -19.43 8.32 19.29
C HIS A 304 -19.52 6.98 18.55
#